data_AF-A0A8H6FGT5-F1
#
_entry.id   AF-A0A8H6FGT5-F1
#
_cell.length_a   1.000
_cell.length_b   1.000
_cell.length_c   1.000
_cell.angle_alpha   90.00
_cell.angle_beta   90.00
_cell.angle_gamma   90.00
#
_symmetry.space_group_name_H-M   'P 1'
#
loop_
_entity.id
_entity.type
_entity.pdbx_description
1 polymer ?
#
loop_
_entity_poly.entity_id
_entity_poly.type
_entity_poly.pdbx_seq_one_letter_code
_entity_poly.pdbx_strand_id
1 'polypeptide(L)'
;MATVQSDIFKPTKFGGKYTTTLIPGDGIGAEVAESVKTIFKADNVPIEWEQIDVTGVESGDKHSEELFRESIASLKRNKLGLKGILHTPVERSGHQSFNVALRQELDIYASIVLIKNIPGYKTRHDNVDLCIIRENTEGEYSGLEHQSVSGVVESLKIITRAKSERIAKFAFSFALANHRQKVTCIHKANIMKLADGLFRDTFHQVAQDYPTLTVNDMIVDNASMQAVSRPQQFDVMVMPNLYGGILSNVGAALVGGPGIVPGCNMGRDVAVFEPGCRHVGLDIKGKDQANPTAMLLSGSMLLRHLGLDEHANRISKAVYDVIKEGKTRTRDMGGNSTTHDFTRSVLDQMETA
;
A
#
# COMPACT_ATOMS: atom_id res chain seq x y z
N MET A 1 13.23 -4.08 8.40
CA MET A 1 12.58 -5.39 8.16
C MET A 1 11.12 -5.24 8.57
N ALA A 2 10.17 -5.75 7.80
CA ALA A 2 8.75 -5.60 8.12
C ALA A 2 8.15 -6.93 8.55
N THR A 3 8.30 -7.32 9.82
CA THR A 3 7.37 -8.29 10.45
C THR A 3 7.50 -8.42 11.96
N VAL A 4 6.33 -8.45 12.59
CA VAL A 4 6.04 -8.87 13.96
C VAL A 4 5.94 -10.41 13.97
N GLN A 5 6.68 -11.05 14.88
CA GLN A 5 6.69 -12.48 15.28
C GLN A 5 6.33 -13.56 14.22
N SER A 6 7.33 -14.38 13.90
CA SER A 6 7.32 -15.51 12.95
C SER A 6 6.33 -16.64 13.22
N ASP A 7 5.79 -16.78 14.44
CA ASP A 7 5.11 -18.03 14.82
C ASP A 7 3.62 -18.08 14.40
N ILE A 8 3.02 -16.93 14.10
CA ILE A 8 1.59 -16.82 13.74
C ILE A 8 1.38 -16.85 12.22
N PHE A 9 2.29 -16.25 11.45
CA PHE A 9 2.15 -16.13 10.01
C PHE A 9 2.84 -17.28 9.27
N LYS A 10 2.06 -18.25 8.79
CA LYS A 10 2.55 -19.43 8.05
C LYS A 10 2.05 -19.42 6.61
N PRO A 11 2.80 -18.85 5.66
CA PRO A 11 2.43 -18.85 4.25
C PRO A 11 2.50 -20.26 3.67
N THR A 12 1.65 -20.54 2.67
CA THR A 12 1.64 -21.83 1.98
C THR A 12 2.96 -22.06 1.25
N LYS A 13 3.63 -23.17 1.54
CA LYS A 13 4.93 -23.53 0.96
C LYS A 13 4.96 -24.99 0.55
N PHE A 14 5.22 -25.27 -0.73
CA PHE A 14 5.37 -26.61 -1.28
C PHE A 14 6.66 -26.70 -2.10
N GLY A 15 7.45 -27.77 -1.90
CA GLY A 15 8.68 -27.99 -2.68
C GLY A 15 9.70 -26.84 -2.59
N GLY A 16 9.74 -26.11 -1.47
CA GLY A 16 10.61 -24.96 -1.29
C GLY A 16 10.08 -23.63 -1.84
N LYS A 17 8.98 -23.63 -2.61
CA LYS A 17 8.34 -22.44 -3.17
C LYS A 17 7.13 -21.99 -2.35
N TYR A 18 6.95 -20.68 -2.22
CA TYR A 18 5.77 -20.07 -1.62
C TYR A 18 4.66 -19.90 -2.66
N THR A 19 3.47 -20.43 -2.40
CA THR A 19 2.30 -20.17 -3.23
C THR A 19 1.73 -18.80 -2.85
N THR A 20 1.68 -17.88 -3.81
CA THR A 20 1.24 -16.50 -3.59
C THR A 20 0.10 -16.17 -4.55
N THR A 21 -1.00 -15.63 -4.01
CA THR A 21 -2.13 -15.20 -4.84
C THR A 21 -1.73 -13.96 -5.65
N LEU A 22 -1.94 -13.99 -6.97
CA LEU A 22 -1.74 -12.82 -7.83
C LEU A 22 -3.11 -12.33 -8.32
N ILE A 23 -3.42 -11.06 -8.05
CA ILE A 23 -4.62 -10.41 -8.59
C ILE A 23 -4.14 -9.25 -9.46
N PRO A 24 -4.02 -9.42 -10.79
CA PRO A 24 -3.52 -8.35 -11.65
C PRO A 24 -4.37 -7.08 -11.55
N GLY A 25 -5.69 -7.24 -11.39
CA GLY A 25 -6.63 -6.13 -11.26
C GLY A 25 -6.92 -5.45 -12.60
N ASP A 26 -7.41 -4.22 -12.53
CA ASP A 26 -7.91 -3.47 -13.67
C ASP A 26 -6.87 -2.53 -14.28
N GLY A 27 -7.19 -1.95 -15.45
CA GLY A 27 -6.35 -0.95 -16.11
C GLY A 27 -4.96 -1.48 -16.46
N ILE A 28 -3.93 -0.79 -15.99
CA ILE A 28 -2.52 -1.18 -16.20
C ILE A 28 -2.08 -2.41 -15.40
N GLY A 29 -2.93 -2.94 -14.52
CA GLY A 29 -2.61 -3.98 -13.57
C GLY A 29 -1.95 -5.22 -14.19
N ALA A 30 -2.47 -5.69 -15.33
CA ALA A 30 -1.91 -6.82 -16.06
C ALA A 30 -0.47 -6.56 -16.56
N GLU A 31 -0.20 -5.38 -17.12
CA GLU A 31 1.13 -5.02 -17.64
C GLU A 31 2.18 -4.97 -16.54
N VAL A 32 1.87 -4.29 -15.43
CA VAL A 32 2.80 -4.17 -14.30
C VAL A 32 2.96 -5.48 -13.54
N ALA A 33 1.93 -6.31 -13.46
CA ALA A 33 2.02 -7.65 -12.87
C ALA A 33 2.91 -8.59 -13.71
N GLU A 34 2.82 -8.51 -15.04
CA GLU A 34 3.67 -9.32 -15.93
C GLU A 34 5.15 -8.88 -15.84
N SER A 35 5.42 -7.58 -15.68
CA SER A 35 6.76 -7.08 -15.38
C SER A 35 7.34 -7.73 -14.11
N VAL A 36 6.56 -7.83 -13.02
CA VAL A 36 6.99 -8.51 -11.79
C VAL A 36 7.25 -9.99 -12.05
N LYS A 37 6.33 -10.70 -12.72
CA LYS A 37 6.49 -12.14 -13.01
C LYS A 37 7.77 -12.40 -13.81
N THR A 38 8.05 -11.56 -14.79
CA THR A 38 9.25 -11.65 -15.64
C THR A 38 10.52 -11.52 -14.79
N ILE A 39 10.60 -10.48 -13.96
CA ILE A 39 11.77 -10.23 -13.09
C ILE A 39 11.93 -11.33 -12.02
N PHE A 40 10.84 -11.76 -11.39
CA PHE A 40 10.89 -12.81 -10.35
C PHE A 40 11.33 -14.16 -10.93
N LYS A 41 10.88 -14.47 -12.17
CA LYS A 41 11.30 -15.67 -12.87
C LYS A 41 12.79 -15.63 -13.23
N ALA A 42 13.28 -14.49 -13.74
CA ALA A 42 14.69 -14.32 -14.07
C ALA A 42 15.61 -14.44 -12.85
N ASP A 43 15.18 -13.89 -11.71
CA ASP A 43 15.91 -13.94 -10.45
C ASP A 43 15.74 -15.27 -9.68
N ASN A 44 15.03 -16.24 -10.25
CA ASN A 44 14.70 -17.55 -9.64
C ASN A 44 14.10 -17.43 -8.23
N VAL A 45 13.23 -16.44 -8.03
CA VAL A 45 12.52 -16.25 -6.76
C VAL A 45 11.68 -17.50 -6.46
N PRO A 46 11.70 -18.03 -5.22
CA PRO A 46 10.95 -19.23 -4.84
C PRO A 46 9.46 -18.91 -4.61
N ILE A 47 8.79 -18.34 -5.61
CA ILE A 47 7.37 -18.01 -5.60
C ILE A 47 6.68 -18.72 -6.77
N GLU A 48 5.53 -19.31 -6.47
CA GLU A 48 4.60 -19.85 -7.46
C GLU A 48 3.32 -19.01 -7.41
N TRP A 49 2.87 -18.51 -8.57
CA TRP A 49 1.72 -17.60 -8.64
C TRP A 49 0.42 -18.38 -8.83
N GLU A 50 -0.53 -18.17 -7.92
CA GLU A 50 -1.94 -18.54 -8.12
C GLU A 50 -2.69 -17.30 -8.61
N GLN A 51 -2.78 -17.14 -9.93
CA GLN A 51 -3.38 -15.95 -10.54
C GLN A 51 -4.91 -16.05 -10.59
N ILE A 52 -5.59 -15.00 -10.14
CA ILE A 52 -7.05 -14.86 -10.18
C ILE A 52 -7.40 -13.49 -10.74
N ASP A 53 -8.04 -13.48 -11.91
CA ASP A 53 -8.28 -12.27 -12.70
C ASP A 53 -9.57 -11.55 -12.29
N VAL A 54 -9.58 -11.03 -11.05
CA VAL A 54 -10.70 -10.24 -10.54
C VAL A 54 -10.75 -8.87 -11.23
N THR A 55 -11.93 -8.47 -11.70
CA THR A 55 -12.19 -7.12 -12.21
C THR A 55 -13.24 -6.39 -11.37
N GLY A 56 -12.96 -5.14 -11.01
CA GLY A 56 -13.92 -4.23 -10.39
C GLY A 56 -14.71 -3.37 -11.37
N VAL A 57 -14.43 -3.47 -12.68
CA VAL A 57 -15.18 -2.75 -13.74
C VAL A 57 -16.56 -3.36 -13.94
N GLU A 58 -16.64 -4.69 -13.92
CA GLU A 58 -17.87 -5.46 -14.12
C GLU A 58 -18.51 -5.92 -12.80
N SER A 59 -18.24 -5.20 -11.69
CA SER A 59 -18.80 -5.53 -10.38
C SER A 59 -20.32 -5.69 -10.46
N GLY A 60 -20.89 -6.78 -9.92
CA GLY A 60 -22.33 -7.10 -10.02
C GLY A 60 -22.69 -8.08 -11.14
N ASP A 61 -21.73 -8.46 -11.98
CA ASP A 61 -21.81 -9.70 -12.76
C ASP A 61 -21.51 -10.92 -11.88
N LYS A 62 -22.24 -12.02 -12.10
CA LYS A 62 -22.09 -13.25 -11.28
C LYS A 62 -20.69 -13.83 -11.36
N HIS A 63 -20.07 -13.78 -12.54
CA HIS A 63 -18.73 -14.31 -12.74
C HIS A 63 -17.68 -13.46 -12.00
N SER A 64 -17.80 -12.13 -12.07
CA SER A 64 -16.93 -11.21 -11.32
C SER A 64 -17.03 -11.44 -9.81
N GLU A 65 -18.23 -11.66 -9.26
CA GLU A 65 -18.43 -11.98 -7.84
C GLU A 65 -17.89 -13.36 -7.45
N GLU A 66 -17.97 -14.35 -8.34
CA GLU A 66 -17.35 -15.67 -8.15
C GLU A 66 -15.82 -15.56 -8.08
N LEU A 67 -15.20 -14.86 -9.03
CA LEU A 67 -13.76 -14.62 -9.03
C LEU A 67 -13.32 -13.83 -7.79
N PHE A 68 -14.10 -12.84 -7.36
CA PHE A 68 -13.82 -12.12 -6.12
C PHE A 68 -13.83 -13.06 -4.91
N ARG A 69 -14.87 -13.90 -4.76
CA ARG A 69 -14.93 -14.91 -3.68
C ARG A 69 -13.78 -15.91 -3.74
N GLU A 70 -13.41 -16.36 -4.94
CA GLU A 70 -12.26 -17.22 -5.16
C GLU A 70 -10.96 -16.54 -4.71
N SER A 71 -10.78 -15.26 -5.01
CA SER A 71 -9.60 -14.48 -4.59
C SER A 71 -9.49 -14.38 -3.07
N ILE A 72 -10.60 -14.18 -2.36
CA ILE A 72 -10.63 -14.19 -0.90
C ILE A 72 -10.28 -15.57 -0.35
N ALA A 73 -10.83 -16.63 -0.95
CA ALA A 73 -10.51 -18.01 -0.55
C ALA A 73 -9.02 -18.33 -0.78
N SER A 74 -8.47 -17.90 -1.92
CA SER A 74 -7.05 -18.05 -2.26
C SER A 74 -6.15 -17.30 -1.27
N LEU A 75 -6.46 -16.04 -0.95
CA LEU A 75 -5.73 -15.27 0.06
C LEU A 75 -5.83 -15.90 1.46
N LYS A 76 -7.00 -16.43 1.84
CA LYS A 76 -7.18 -17.17 3.11
C LYS A 76 -6.38 -18.48 3.12
N ARG A 77 -6.17 -19.15 1.98
CA ARG A 77 -5.31 -20.35 1.88
C ARG A 77 -3.84 -19.97 1.95
N ASN A 78 -3.40 -19.09 1.06
CA ASN A 78 -2.00 -18.78 0.79
C ASN A 78 -1.38 -17.81 1.80
N LYS A 79 -2.22 -17.00 2.46
CA LYS A 79 -1.85 -15.93 3.41
C LYS A 79 -1.12 -14.75 2.77
N LEU A 80 -0.72 -14.87 1.50
CA LEU A 80 0.04 -13.87 0.76
C LEU A 80 -0.62 -13.53 -0.56
N GLY A 81 -0.66 -12.23 -0.86
CA GLY A 81 -1.12 -11.71 -2.14
C GLY A 81 -0.22 -10.63 -2.71
N LEU A 82 -0.05 -10.62 -4.02
CA LEU A 82 0.35 -9.44 -4.79
C LEU A 82 -0.85 -9.01 -5.63
N LYS A 83 -1.20 -7.72 -5.55
CA LYS A 83 -2.44 -7.22 -6.14
C LYS A 83 -2.22 -5.89 -6.85
N GLY A 84 -2.74 -5.77 -8.07
CA GLY A 84 -2.90 -4.49 -8.76
C GLY A 84 -4.15 -3.74 -8.33
N ILE A 85 -4.47 -2.65 -9.02
CA ILE A 85 -5.56 -1.79 -8.56
C ILE A 85 -6.88 -2.29 -9.14
N LEU A 86 -7.84 -2.58 -8.26
CA LEU A 86 -9.22 -2.87 -8.66
C LEU A 86 -9.98 -1.55 -8.77
N HIS A 87 -10.63 -1.34 -9.90
CA HIS A 87 -11.51 -0.20 -10.13
C HIS A 87 -12.70 -0.24 -9.18
N THR A 88 -13.22 0.92 -8.80
CA THR A 88 -14.46 1.04 -8.00
C THR A 88 -15.36 2.02 -8.73
N PRO A 89 -16.47 1.56 -9.35
CA PRO A 89 -17.40 2.44 -10.05
C PRO A 89 -18.02 3.46 -9.10
N VAL A 90 -18.00 4.75 -9.48
CA VAL A 90 -18.55 5.85 -8.67
C VAL A 90 -20.07 5.96 -8.81
N GLU A 91 -20.62 5.56 -9.96
CA GLU A 91 -22.02 5.75 -10.33
C GLU A 91 -22.98 4.75 -9.65
N ARG A 92 -22.47 3.67 -9.07
CA ARG A 92 -23.29 2.63 -8.45
C ARG A 92 -23.44 2.87 -6.96
N SER A 93 -24.47 3.63 -6.59
CA SER A 93 -24.91 3.76 -5.20
C SER A 93 -25.26 2.37 -4.63
N GLY A 94 -24.71 2.05 -3.45
CA GLY A 94 -25.08 0.85 -2.68
C GLY A 94 -24.22 -0.41 -2.89
N HIS A 95 -23.26 -0.45 -3.82
CA HIS A 95 -22.33 -1.59 -3.95
C HIS A 95 -21.04 -1.36 -3.14
N GLN A 96 -20.71 -2.29 -2.24
CA GLN A 96 -19.42 -2.26 -1.54
C GLN A 96 -18.27 -2.44 -2.53
N SER A 97 -17.32 -1.50 -2.51
CA SER A 97 -16.05 -1.63 -3.25
C SER A 97 -15.39 -2.97 -2.92
N PHE A 98 -14.99 -3.75 -3.93
CA PHE A 98 -14.22 -4.99 -3.72
C PHE A 98 -12.93 -4.75 -2.93
N ASN A 99 -12.32 -3.57 -3.04
CA ASN A 99 -11.18 -3.21 -2.21
C ASN A 99 -11.54 -3.09 -0.73
N VAL A 100 -12.73 -2.56 -0.39
CA VAL A 100 -13.21 -2.44 0.99
C VAL A 100 -13.65 -3.81 1.50
N ALA A 101 -14.42 -4.56 0.72
CA ALA A 101 -14.84 -5.91 1.06
C ALA A 101 -13.65 -6.83 1.34
N LEU A 102 -12.61 -6.80 0.50
CA LEU A 102 -11.38 -7.58 0.70
C LEU A 102 -10.70 -7.22 2.03
N ARG A 103 -10.70 -5.94 2.41
CA ARG A 103 -10.10 -5.51 3.68
C ARG A 103 -10.88 -5.98 4.90
N GLN A 104 -12.20 -5.93 4.82
CA GLN A 104 -13.09 -6.37 5.89
C GLN A 104 -13.05 -7.89 6.05
N GLU A 105 -13.18 -8.64 4.96
CA GLU A 105 -13.20 -10.11 4.92
C GLU A 105 -11.90 -10.77 5.38
N LEU A 106 -10.77 -10.08 5.19
CA LEU A 106 -9.43 -10.58 5.56
C LEU A 106 -8.86 -9.91 6.81
N ASP A 107 -9.58 -8.94 7.39
CA ASP A 107 -9.13 -8.08 8.49
C ASP A 107 -7.68 -7.53 8.29
N ILE A 108 -7.37 -7.09 7.06
CA ILE A 108 -6.09 -6.46 6.71
C ILE A 108 -6.10 -4.98 7.14
N TYR A 109 -5.98 -4.80 8.46
CA TYR A 109 -6.27 -3.55 9.16
C TYR A 109 -5.24 -2.44 9.03
N ALA A 110 -4.00 -2.74 8.67
CA ALA A 110 -2.93 -1.75 8.54
C ALA A 110 -2.53 -1.58 7.07
N SER A 111 -2.79 -0.42 6.48
CA SER A 111 -2.24 -0.05 5.18
C SER A 111 -0.95 0.72 5.38
N ILE A 112 0.12 0.30 4.71
CA ILE A 112 1.46 0.87 4.79
C ILE A 112 1.84 1.41 3.42
N VAL A 113 2.29 2.66 3.39
CA VAL A 113 2.74 3.36 2.17
C VAL A 113 4.10 3.97 2.44
N LEU A 114 5.10 3.58 1.64
CA LEU A 114 6.47 4.08 1.78
C LEU A 114 6.70 5.23 0.80
N ILE A 115 6.94 6.42 1.33
CA ILE A 115 7.12 7.65 0.55
C ILE A 115 8.57 8.07 0.68
N LYS A 116 9.34 7.77 -0.36
CA LYS A 116 10.78 8.02 -0.37
C LYS A 116 11.22 8.59 -1.72
N ASN A 117 12.06 9.63 -1.68
CA ASN A 117 12.74 10.10 -2.89
C ASN A 117 13.67 9.00 -3.42
N ILE A 118 13.57 8.72 -4.71
CA ILE A 118 14.46 7.80 -5.40
C ILE A 118 15.73 8.55 -5.84
N PRO A 119 16.94 8.07 -5.51
CA PRO A 119 18.18 8.70 -5.96
C PRO A 119 18.21 8.91 -7.48
N GLY A 120 18.59 10.11 -7.92
CA GLY A 120 18.66 10.48 -9.34
C GLY A 120 17.32 10.87 -9.98
N TYR A 121 16.17 10.65 -9.31
CA TYR A 121 14.88 11.19 -9.75
C TYR A 121 14.59 12.53 -9.08
N LYS A 122 14.70 13.61 -9.86
CA LYS A 122 14.57 14.98 -9.34
C LYS A 122 13.10 15.35 -9.14
N THR A 123 12.78 15.82 -7.94
CA THR A 123 11.46 16.34 -7.56
C THR A 123 11.58 17.72 -6.94
N ARG A 124 10.46 18.31 -6.53
CA ARG A 124 10.46 19.61 -5.83
C ARG A 124 11.10 19.54 -4.45
N HIS A 125 10.88 18.44 -3.74
CA HIS A 125 11.45 18.18 -2.42
C HIS A 125 12.52 17.11 -2.53
N ASP A 126 13.58 17.25 -1.72
CA ASP A 126 14.65 16.28 -1.59
C ASP A 126 14.64 15.65 -0.19
N ASN A 127 15.27 14.48 -0.05
CA ASN A 127 15.46 13.77 1.22
C ASN A 127 14.16 13.48 2.00
N VAL A 128 13.05 13.25 1.30
CA VAL A 128 11.82 12.71 1.88
C VAL A 128 12.00 11.21 2.06
N ASP A 129 11.79 10.73 3.29
CA ASP A 129 11.76 9.31 3.64
C ASP A 129 10.79 9.13 4.83
N LEU A 130 9.51 8.99 4.52
CA LEU A 130 8.45 8.83 5.52
C LEU A 130 7.57 7.62 5.20
N CYS A 131 6.92 7.10 6.24
CA CYS A 131 5.99 5.99 6.14
C CYS A 131 4.62 6.41 6.66
N ILE A 132 3.58 6.18 5.85
CA ILE A 132 2.20 6.36 6.28
C ILE A 132 1.59 5.02 6.64
N ILE A 133 1.09 4.92 7.88
CA ILE A 133 0.36 3.78 8.41
C ILE A 133 -1.08 4.23 8.63
N ARG A 134 -1.99 3.63 7.87
CA ARG A 134 -3.41 3.99 7.82
C ARG A 134 -4.24 2.85 8.39
N GLU A 135 -5.15 3.19 9.29
CA GLU A 135 -6.23 2.29 9.72
C GLU A 135 -7.14 1.98 8.51
N ASN A 136 -7.42 0.71 8.26
CA ASN A 136 -7.98 0.26 6.99
C ASN A 136 -9.36 -0.44 7.09
N THR A 137 -9.96 -0.51 8.29
CA THR A 137 -11.15 -1.34 8.58
C THR A 137 -12.30 -0.59 9.26
N GLU A 138 -12.14 0.67 9.66
CA GLU A 138 -13.20 1.51 10.22
C GLU A 138 -13.08 2.97 9.75
N GLY A 139 -13.71 3.89 10.48
CA GLY A 139 -13.77 5.31 10.14
C GLY A 139 -14.87 5.61 9.12
N GLU A 140 -14.55 6.52 8.21
CA GLU A 140 -15.45 6.99 7.16
C GLU A 140 -15.74 5.93 6.09
N TYR A 141 -14.87 4.91 5.99
CA TYR A 141 -15.00 3.83 5.01
C TYR A 141 -15.89 2.66 5.49
N SER A 142 -16.52 2.80 6.65
CA SER A 142 -17.58 1.86 7.07
C SER A 142 -18.80 1.93 6.14
N GLY A 143 -18.94 3.01 5.34
CA GLY A 143 -19.98 3.13 4.32
C GLY A 143 -21.41 3.20 4.88
N LEU A 144 -21.54 3.59 6.15
CA LEU A 144 -22.81 3.69 6.84
C LEU A 144 -23.42 5.07 6.56
N GLU A 145 -24.15 5.14 5.46
CA GLU A 145 -24.83 6.35 5.01
C GLU A 145 -26.33 6.11 4.87
N HIS A 146 -27.13 7.10 5.25
CA HIS A 146 -28.57 7.05 5.06
C HIS A 146 -29.12 8.46 4.83
N GLN A 147 -30.31 8.52 4.23
CA GLN A 147 -31.03 9.75 4.00
C GLN A 147 -32.24 9.79 4.92
N SER A 148 -32.12 10.48 6.06
CA SER A 148 -33.16 10.56 7.09
C SER A 148 -34.43 11.23 6.55
N VAL A 149 -34.27 12.28 5.75
CA VAL A 149 -35.33 12.94 4.98
C VAL A 149 -34.78 13.40 3.63
N SER A 150 -35.66 13.63 2.65
CA SER A 150 -35.24 14.13 1.34
C SER A 150 -34.38 15.39 1.48
N GLY A 151 -33.19 15.38 0.88
CA GLY A 151 -32.17 16.43 0.98
C GLY A 151 -31.22 16.36 2.19
N VAL A 152 -31.43 15.47 3.17
CA VAL A 152 -30.57 15.36 4.37
C VAL A 152 -29.90 13.98 4.43
N VAL A 153 -28.59 13.96 4.20
CA VAL A 153 -27.77 12.74 4.20
C VAL A 153 -26.87 12.72 5.43
N GLU A 154 -26.89 11.59 6.13
CA GLU A 154 -26.06 11.34 7.29
C GLU A 154 -24.99 10.30 6.95
N SER A 155 -23.76 10.53 7.41
CA SER A 155 -22.64 9.61 7.25
C SER A 155 -22.06 9.30 8.64
N LEU A 156 -22.06 8.03 9.02
CA LEU A 156 -21.69 7.59 10.36
C LEU A 156 -20.23 7.12 10.39
N LYS A 157 -19.37 7.98 10.96
CA LYS A 157 -17.97 7.63 11.26
C LYS A 157 -17.89 6.82 12.55
N ILE A 158 -17.41 5.58 12.45
CA ILE A 158 -17.21 4.69 13.60
C ILE A 158 -15.71 4.56 13.88
N ILE A 159 -15.30 4.91 15.10
CA ILE A 159 -13.95 4.69 15.61
C ILE A 159 -14.04 3.89 16.90
N THR A 160 -13.25 2.82 17.00
CA THR A 160 -13.26 1.94 18.16
C THR A 160 -11.88 1.91 18.82
N ARG A 161 -11.88 1.78 20.16
CA ARG A 161 -10.64 1.64 20.93
C ARG A 161 -9.81 0.45 20.45
N ALA A 162 -10.45 -0.69 20.22
CA ALA A 162 -9.77 -1.93 19.82
C ALA A 162 -9.00 -1.77 18.48
N LYS A 163 -9.63 -1.16 17.47
CA LYS A 163 -9.00 -0.94 16.17
C LYS A 163 -7.95 0.18 16.21
N SER A 164 -8.18 1.22 17.02
CA SER A 164 -7.20 2.28 17.28
C SER A 164 -5.95 1.76 18.01
N GLU A 165 -6.13 0.87 18.98
CA GLU A 165 -5.04 0.27 19.75
C GLU A 165 -4.15 -0.62 18.87
N ARG A 166 -4.75 -1.51 18.06
CA ARG A 166 -3.98 -2.41 17.19
C ARG A 166 -3.18 -1.65 16.13
N ILE A 167 -3.73 -0.59 15.52
CA ILE A 167 -3.00 0.18 14.51
C ILE A 167 -1.89 1.01 15.14
N ALA A 168 -2.09 1.54 16.36
CA ALA A 168 -1.03 2.23 17.10
C ALA A 168 0.11 1.26 17.46
N LYS A 169 -0.20 0.09 18.02
CA LYS A 169 0.79 -0.97 18.33
C LYS A 169 1.55 -1.41 17.08
N PHE A 170 0.85 -1.59 15.97
CA PHE A 170 1.47 -1.89 14.69
C PHE A 170 2.43 -0.77 14.25
N ALA A 171 2.03 0.50 14.35
CA ALA A 171 2.87 1.63 13.95
C ALA A 171 4.16 1.75 14.76
N PHE A 172 4.09 1.57 16.09
CA PHE A 172 5.27 1.55 16.94
C PHE A 172 6.17 0.34 16.68
N SER A 173 5.57 -0.85 16.52
CA SER A 173 6.32 -2.07 16.18
C SER A 173 7.01 -1.95 14.82
N PHE A 174 6.34 -1.39 13.82
CA PHE A 174 6.90 -1.08 12.52
C PHE A 174 8.07 -0.11 12.64
N ALA A 175 7.92 0.95 13.46
CA ALA A 175 8.96 1.93 13.67
C ALA A 175 10.23 1.29 14.24
N LEU A 176 10.11 0.47 15.30
CA LEU A 176 11.24 -0.26 15.89
C LEU A 176 11.89 -1.23 14.89
N ALA A 177 11.10 -2.06 14.19
CA ALA A 177 11.61 -3.07 13.25
C ALA A 177 12.29 -2.48 12.01
N ASN A 178 12.07 -1.18 11.74
CA ASN A 178 12.67 -0.45 10.63
C ASN A 178 13.59 0.69 11.08
N HIS A 179 14.04 0.66 12.34
CA HIS A 179 14.99 1.62 12.91
C HIS A 179 14.57 3.09 12.78
N ARG A 180 13.25 3.31 12.75
CA ARG A 180 12.63 4.63 12.76
C ARG A 180 12.71 5.21 14.16
N GLN A 181 12.72 6.52 14.26
CA GLN A 181 12.98 7.25 15.50
C GLN A 181 11.75 7.99 16.01
N LYS A 182 10.76 8.27 15.13
CA LYS A 182 9.59 9.06 15.50
C LYS A 182 8.29 8.50 14.93
N VAL A 183 7.23 8.53 15.75
CA VAL A 183 5.85 8.24 15.34
C VAL A 183 4.95 9.43 15.63
N THR A 184 4.29 9.95 14.60
CA THR A 184 3.36 11.07 14.68
C THR A 184 1.92 10.60 14.45
N CYS A 185 1.03 10.84 15.41
CA CYS A 185 -0.40 10.57 15.26
C CYS A 185 -1.11 11.74 14.55
N ILE A 186 -1.82 11.45 13.46
CA ILE A 186 -2.56 12.48 12.71
C ILE A 186 -4.06 12.34 12.97
N HIS A 187 -4.69 13.44 13.37
CA HIS A 187 -6.10 13.45 13.78
C HIS A 187 -6.78 14.80 13.52
N LYS A 188 -8.06 14.91 13.82
CA LYS A 188 -8.86 16.14 13.85
C LYS A 188 -9.64 16.27 15.17
N ALA A 189 -9.03 15.85 16.27
CA ALA A 189 -9.61 15.88 17.63
C ALA A 189 -10.03 17.28 18.12
N ASN A 190 -9.57 18.37 17.48
CA ASN A 190 -10.05 19.72 17.76
C ASN A 190 -11.50 19.96 17.32
N ILE A 191 -11.99 19.21 16.33
CA ILE A 191 -13.39 19.23 15.85
C ILE A 191 -14.12 17.97 16.31
N MET A 192 -13.59 16.79 15.99
CA MET A 192 -14.17 15.49 16.39
C MET A 192 -13.62 15.04 17.74
N LYS A 193 -14.05 15.74 18.80
CA LYS A 193 -13.55 15.54 20.17
C LYS A 193 -13.71 14.11 20.70
N LEU A 194 -14.74 13.38 20.25
CA LEU A 194 -14.99 12.01 20.68
C LEU A 194 -14.30 10.98 19.79
N ALA A 195 -14.63 10.93 18.49
CA ALA A 195 -14.09 9.91 17.58
C ALA A 195 -12.56 10.01 17.43
N ASP A 196 -12.07 11.19 17.04
CA ASP A 196 -10.63 11.41 16.86
C ASP A 196 -9.90 11.63 18.18
N GLY A 197 -10.60 12.14 19.20
CA GLY A 197 -10.09 12.17 20.57
C GLY A 197 -9.78 10.76 21.08
N LEU A 198 -10.70 9.80 20.89
CA LEU A 198 -10.50 8.40 21.25
C LEU A 198 -9.28 7.81 20.53
N PHE A 199 -9.14 8.05 19.22
CA PHE A 199 -7.99 7.58 18.44
C PHE A 199 -6.67 8.14 19.00
N ARG A 200 -6.59 9.46 19.19
CA ARG A 200 -5.40 10.15 19.71
C ARG A 200 -5.04 9.69 21.12
N ASP A 201 -6.02 9.62 22.01
CA ASP A 201 -5.79 9.27 23.41
C ASP A 201 -5.37 7.80 23.53
N THR A 202 -5.96 6.91 22.72
CA THR A 202 -5.54 5.49 22.62
C THR A 202 -4.10 5.38 22.08
N PHE A 203 -3.74 6.17 21.07
CA PHE A 203 -2.37 6.22 20.56
C PHE A 203 -1.36 6.62 21.65
N HIS A 204 -1.65 7.68 22.41
CA HIS A 204 -0.78 8.12 23.52
C HIS A 204 -0.71 7.12 24.67
N GLN A 205 -1.80 6.39 24.92
CA GLN A 205 -1.78 5.31 25.90
C GLN A 205 -0.83 4.18 25.46
N VAL A 206 -0.92 3.73 24.20
CA VAL A 206 -0.01 2.72 23.64
C VAL A 206 1.44 3.21 23.60
N ALA A 207 1.66 4.50 23.34
CA ALA A 207 3.00 5.10 23.27
C ALA A 207 3.83 4.91 24.55
N GLN A 208 3.18 4.76 25.71
CA GLN A 208 3.85 4.52 27.00
C GLN A 208 4.67 3.23 27.01
N ASP A 209 4.28 2.24 26.19
CA ASP A 209 4.99 0.96 26.06
C ASP A 209 6.25 1.06 25.17
N TYR A 210 6.49 2.20 24.52
CA TYR A 210 7.56 2.41 23.54
C TYR A 210 8.43 3.65 23.87
N PRO A 211 9.06 3.71 25.06
CA PRO A 211 9.74 4.92 25.56
C PRO A 211 10.96 5.36 24.75
N THR A 212 11.50 4.49 23.88
CA THR A 212 12.67 4.81 23.03
C THR A 212 12.32 5.60 21.78
N LEU A 213 11.04 5.69 21.41
CA LEU A 213 10.59 6.42 20.23
C LEU A 213 10.16 7.84 20.59
N THR A 214 10.48 8.80 19.74
CA THR A 214 9.91 10.14 19.83
C THR A 214 8.44 10.07 19.43
N VAL A 215 7.56 10.64 20.26
CA VAL A 215 6.10 10.59 20.03
C VAL A 215 5.52 11.99 20.00
N ASN A 216 4.69 12.27 19.01
CA ASN A 216 3.89 13.48 18.95
C ASN A 216 2.57 13.24 18.23
N ASP A 217 1.69 14.23 18.25
CA ASP A 217 0.48 14.28 17.44
C ASP A 217 0.39 15.60 16.66
N MET A 218 -0.42 15.61 15.61
CA MET A 218 -0.66 16.78 14.78
C MET A 218 -2.06 16.76 14.20
N ILE A 219 -2.71 17.92 14.18
CA ILE A 219 -3.98 18.08 13.46
C ILE A 219 -3.77 17.90 11.94
N VAL A 220 -4.69 17.21 11.26
CA VAL A 220 -4.55 16.82 9.84
C VAL A 220 -4.37 18.00 8.88
N ASP A 221 -4.96 19.15 9.17
CA ASP A 221 -4.78 20.37 8.37
C ASP A 221 -3.33 20.85 8.44
N ASN A 222 -2.77 20.93 9.65
CA ASN A 222 -1.37 21.31 9.85
C ASN A 222 -0.46 20.22 9.27
N ALA A 223 -0.80 18.93 9.44
CA ALA A 223 -0.04 17.84 8.85
C ALA A 223 0.05 17.96 7.32
N SER A 224 -1.06 18.29 6.66
CA SER A 224 -1.10 18.56 5.21
C SER A 224 -0.22 19.74 4.83
N MET A 225 -0.32 20.86 5.56
CA MET A 225 0.53 22.04 5.33
C MET A 225 2.02 21.75 5.55
N GLN A 226 2.35 21.00 6.60
CA GLN A 226 3.72 20.58 6.92
C GLN A 226 4.27 19.58 5.90
N ALA A 227 3.44 18.68 5.37
CA ALA A 227 3.85 17.68 4.39
C ALA A 227 4.30 18.33 3.08
N VAL A 228 3.64 19.39 2.62
CA VAL A 228 4.03 20.10 1.39
C VAL A 228 5.09 21.17 1.60
N SER A 229 5.36 21.58 2.84
CA SER A 229 6.37 22.61 3.13
C SER A 229 7.69 22.02 3.60
N ARG A 230 7.66 21.12 4.59
CA ARG A 230 8.85 20.47 5.17
C ARG A 230 8.55 19.00 5.49
N PRO A 231 8.39 18.14 4.47
CA PRO A 231 8.07 16.72 4.66
C PRO A 231 9.13 15.93 5.43
N GLN A 232 10.39 16.36 5.41
CA GLN A 232 11.53 15.69 6.08
C GLN A 232 11.40 15.65 7.61
N GLN A 233 10.47 16.44 8.15
CA GLN A 233 10.17 16.37 9.57
C GLN A 233 9.37 15.13 9.96
N PHE A 234 8.72 14.44 9.02
CA PHE A 234 7.96 13.24 9.32
C PHE A 234 8.83 11.99 9.17
N ASP A 235 8.54 10.98 10.00
CA ASP A 235 9.20 9.68 9.95
C ASP A 235 8.12 8.61 9.77
N VAL A 236 7.52 8.08 10.85
CA VAL A 236 6.30 7.27 10.76
C VAL A 236 5.08 8.11 11.13
N MET A 237 4.04 8.09 10.29
CA MET A 237 2.76 8.76 10.54
C MET A 237 1.67 7.71 10.69
N VAL A 238 0.88 7.76 11.77
CA VAL A 238 -0.26 6.86 12.00
C VAL A 238 -1.57 7.64 12.05
N MET A 239 -2.61 7.16 11.37
CA MET A 239 -3.84 7.94 11.22
C MET A 239 -5.09 7.11 10.89
N PRO A 240 -6.30 7.65 11.16
CA PRO A 240 -7.55 7.10 10.67
C PRO A 240 -7.64 7.01 9.15
N ASN A 241 -8.61 6.23 8.71
CA ASN A 241 -8.76 5.76 7.34
C ASN A 241 -8.81 6.89 6.28
N LEU A 242 -9.66 7.91 6.45
CA LEU A 242 -9.79 9.00 5.47
C LEU A 242 -8.52 9.83 5.31
N TYR A 243 -7.88 10.21 6.42
CA TYR A 243 -6.67 11.06 6.36
C TYR A 243 -5.51 10.32 5.72
N GLY A 244 -5.40 9.02 5.98
CA GLY A 244 -4.40 8.16 5.35
C GLY A 244 -4.54 8.14 3.84
N GLY A 245 -5.78 8.05 3.32
CA GLY A 245 -6.03 8.13 1.89
C GLY A 245 -5.56 9.44 1.25
N ILE A 246 -5.85 10.57 1.91
CA ILE A 246 -5.48 11.90 1.42
C ILE A 246 -3.96 12.11 1.49
N LEU A 247 -3.35 11.88 2.66
CA LEU A 247 -1.93 12.12 2.88
C LEU A 247 -1.03 11.16 2.11
N SER A 248 -1.49 9.94 1.79
CA SER A 248 -0.74 9.04 0.89
C SER A 248 -0.63 9.61 -0.52
N ASN A 249 -1.71 10.20 -1.06
CA ASN A 249 -1.68 10.86 -2.37
C ASN A 249 -0.81 12.12 -2.36
N VAL A 250 -0.89 12.93 -1.29
CA VAL A 250 0.02 14.07 -1.10
C VAL A 250 1.46 13.58 -1.10
N GLY A 251 1.76 12.57 -0.29
CA GLY A 251 3.09 11.96 -0.19
C GLY A 251 3.63 11.47 -1.52
N ALA A 252 2.81 10.79 -2.32
CA ALA A 252 3.21 10.35 -3.65
C ALA A 252 3.58 11.51 -4.58
N ALA A 253 2.82 12.61 -4.54
CA ALA A 253 3.15 13.80 -5.30
C ALA A 253 4.50 14.43 -4.88
N LEU A 254 4.89 14.33 -3.60
CA LEU A 254 6.16 14.87 -3.10
C LEU A 254 7.37 14.15 -3.70
N VAL A 255 7.27 12.84 -3.91
CA VAL A 255 8.38 11.98 -4.33
C VAL A 255 8.37 11.67 -5.82
N GLY A 256 7.36 12.13 -6.55
CA GLY A 256 7.37 12.20 -8.02
C GLY A 256 6.27 11.39 -8.71
N GLY A 257 5.25 10.95 -7.95
CA GLY A 257 4.01 10.40 -8.48
C GLY A 257 3.67 9.00 -7.94
N PRO A 258 2.45 8.52 -8.22
CA PRO A 258 1.99 7.23 -7.73
C PRO A 258 2.71 6.02 -8.36
N GLY A 259 3.30 6.18 -9.54
CA GLY A 259 3.96 5.12 -10.30
C GLY A 259 5.20 4.53 -9.61
N ILE A 260 5.71 5.17 -8.56
CA ILE A 260 6.93 4.77 -7.85
C ILE A 260 6.72 4.46 -6.36
N VAL A 261 5.50 4.63 -5.84
CA VAL A 261 5.20 4.51 -4.41
C VAL A 261 4.69 3.10 -4.10
N PRO A 262 5.47 2.26 -3.40
CA PRO A 262 5.02 0.93 -3.02
C PRO A 262 4.16 0.97 -1.75
N GLY A 263 3.40 -0.10 -1.56
CA GLY A 263 2.61 -0.29 -0.35
C GLY A 263 2.28 -1.73 -0.05
N CYS A 264 1.62 -1.91 1.08
CA CYS A 264 1.02 -3.19 1.45
C CYS A 264 -0.12 -2.98 2.44
N ASN A 265 -0.92 -4.02 2.61
CA ASN A 265 -1.95 -4.11 3.62
C ASN A 265 -1.68 -5.36 4.47
N MET A 266 -1.56 -5.15 5.76
CA MET A 266 -1.21 -6.16 6.74
C MET A 266 -2.42 -6.45 7.62
N GLY A 267 -2.78 -7.71 7.72
CA GLY A 267 -3.70 -8.26 8.71
C GLY A 267 -2.95 -9.13 9.71
N ARG A 268 -3.71 -9.80 10.57
CA ARG A 268 -3.13 -10.79 11.50
C ARG A 268 -2.62 -12.03 10.75
N ASP A 269 -3.43 -12.53 9.83
CA ASP A 269 -3.20 -13.82 9.16
C ASP A 269 -2.87 -13.69 7.67
N VAL A 270 -3.14 -12.53 7.07
CA VAL A 270 -2.99 -12.30 5.62
C VAL A 270 -2.23 -11.00 5.37
N ALA A 271 -1.34 -11.01 4.38
CA ALA A 271 -0.64 -9.82 3.88
C ALA A 271 -0.85 -9.68 2.37
N VAL A 272 -1.24 -8.48 1.93
CA VAL A 272 -1.47 -8.16 0.51
C VAL A 272 -0.62 -6.97 0.11
N PHE A 273 0.28 -7.17 -0.84
CA PHE A 273 1.18 -6.16 -1.38
C PHE A 273 0.55 -5.54 -2.62
N GLU A 274 0.51 -4.21 -2.69
CA GLU A 274 -0.07 -3.46 -3.81
C GLU A 274 0.59 -2.08 -3.90
N PRO A 275 0.60 -1.41 -5.07
CA PRO A 275 1.03 -0.03 -5.16
C PRO A 275 0.36 0.84 -4.11
N GLY A 276 1.13 1.71 -3.44
CA GLY A 276 0.67 2.47 -2.28
C GLY A 276 -0.40 3.52 -2.60
N CYS A 277 -0.57 3.86 -3.88
CA CYS A 277 -1.61 4.75 -4.37
C CYS A 277 -2.54 4.03 -5.34
N ARG A 278 -3.85 4.31 -5.25
CA ARG A 278 -4.90 3.60 -5.98
C ARG A 278 -5.16 4.22 -7.34
N HIS A 279 -4.20 4.14 -8.25
CA HIS A 279 -4.34 4.59 -9.63
C HIS A 279 -4.49 3.40 -10.57
N VAL A 280 -5.67 3.24 -11.17
CA VAL A 280 -5.98 2.14 -12.08
C VAL A 280 -5.31 2.33 -13.46
N GLY A 281 -5.12 3.58 -13.90
CA GLY A 281 -4.51 3.88 -15.21
C GLY A 281 -5.34 3.40 -16.40
N LEU A 282 -6.68 3.52 -16.33
CA LEU A 282 -7.57 3.07 -17.40
C LEU A 282 -7.30 3.76 -18.74
N ASP A 283 -6.84 5.02 -18.69
CA ASP A 283 -6.51 5.85 -19.85
C ASP A 283 -5.27 5.38 -20.61
N ILE A 284 -4.37 4.63 -19.95
CA ILE A 284 -3.13 4.10 -20.55
C ILE A 284 -3.09 2.57 -20.61
N LYS A 285 -4.19 1.89 -20.29
CA LYS A 285 -4.33 0.43 -20.42
C LYS A 285 -4.02 -0.02 -21.86
N GLY A 286 -3.20 -1.05 -22.00
CA GLY A 286 -2.81 -1.69 -23.26
C GLY A 286 -1.83 -0.87 -24.09
N LYS A 287 -1.27 0.23 -23.56
CA LYS A 287 -0.41 1.15 -24.32
C LYS A 287 1.07 0.99 -24.02
N ASP A 288 1.44 0.06 -23.13
CA ASP A 288 2.83 -0.18 -22.73
C ASP A 288 3.52 1.08 -22.17
N GLN A 289 2.75 1.91 -21.46
CA GLN A 289 3.20 3.19 -20.89
C GLN A 289 3.16 3.20 -19.36
N ALA A 290 2.80 2.07 -18.75
CA ALA A 290 2.68 1.94 -17.31
C ALA A 290 4.08 1.93 -16.65
N ASN A 291 4.20 2.60 -15.51
CA ASN A 291 5.41 2.50 -14.70
C ASN A 291 5.30 1.28 -13.76
N PRO A 292 6.13 0.23 -13.91
CA PRO A 292 6.04 -0.94 -13.07
C PRO A 292 6.72 -0.75 -11.70
N THR A 293 7.40 0.38 -11.46
CA THR A 293 8.23 0.62 -10.26
C THR A 293 7.48 0.38 -8.96
N ALA A 294 6.30 0.99 -8.77
CA ALA A 294 5.52 0.82 -7.54
C ALA A 294 5.16 -0.63 -7.27
N MET A 295 4.81 -1.39 -8.32
CA MET A 295 4.48 -2.81 -8.19
C MET A 295 5.74 -3.65 -7.90
N LEU A 296 6.86 -3.40 -8.59
CA LEU A 296 8.13 -4.09 -8.36
C LEU A 296 8.67 -3.86 -6.94
N LEU A 297 8.57 -2.63 -6.44
CA LEU A 297 8.96 -2.30 -5.07
C LEU A 297 7.98 -2.91 -4.05
N SER A 298 6.68 -3.02 -4.36
CA SER A 298 5.72 -3.75 -3.53
C SER A 298 6.01 -5.26 -3.53
N GLY A 299 6.43 -5.83 -4.66
CA GLY A 299 6.96 -7.18 -4.75
C GLY A 299 8.24 -7.36 -3.91
N SER A 300 9.12 -6.36 -3.88
CA SER A 300 10.29 -6.38 -2.99
C SER A 300 9.88 -6.36 -1.51
N MET A 301 8.83 -5.62 -1.14
CA MET A 301 8.26 -5.67 0.22
C MET A 301 7.72 -7.07 0.56
N LEU A 302 7.09 -7.74 -0.40
CA LEU A 302 6.62 -9.13 -0.27
C LEU A 302 7.79 -10.08 0.02
N LEU A 303 8.87 -9.97 -0.74
CA LEU A 303 10.06 -10.80 -0.54
C LEU A 303 10.68 -10.60 0.84
N ARG A 304 10.78 -9.36 1.32
CA ARG A 304 11.25 -9.08 2.69
C ARG A 304 10.35 -9.68 3.76
N HIS A 305 9.03 -9.64 3.55
CA HIS A 305 8.08 -10.24 4.48
C HIS A 305 8.25 -11.76 4.58
N LEU A 306 8.68 -12.41 3.50
CA LEU A 306 9.03 -13.83 3.44
C LEU A 306 10.45 -14.15 3.97
N GLY A 307 11.24 -13.15 4.37
CA GLY A 307 12.65 -13.32 4.74
C GLY A 307 13.59 -13.57 3.55
N LEU A 308 13.14 -13.30 2.32
CA LEU A 308 13.92 -13.43 1.09
C LEU A 308 14.68 -12.13 0.78
N ASP A 309 15.47 -11.65 1.75
CA ASP A 309 16.12 -10.34 1.69
C ASP A 309 17.12 -10.21 0.53
N GLU A 310 17.80 -11.30 0.13
CA GLU A 310 18.75 -11.27 -0.99
C GLU A 310 18.05 -10.92 -2.31
N HIS A 311 16.98 -11.64 -2.65
CA HIS A 311 16.15 -11.35 -3.83
C HIS A 311 15.56 -9.93 -3.75
N ALA A 312 15.02 -9.54 -2.59
CA ALA A 312 14.47 -8.21 -2.39
C ALA A 312 15.51 -7.10 -2.60
N ASN A 313 16.73 -7.28 -2.09
CA ASN A 313 17.83 -6.33 -2.22
C ASN A 313 18.28 -6.22 -3.68
N ARG A 314 18.47 -7.34 -4.39
CA ARG A 314 18.87 -7.33 -5.81
C ARG A 314 17.86 -6.59 -6.68
N ILE A 315 16.58 -6.98 -6.60
CA ILE A 315 15.51 -6.38 -7.41
C ILE A 315 15.35 -4.90 -7.10
N SER A 316 15.23 -4.52 -5.82
CA SER A 316 15.04 -3.11 -5.46
C SER A 316 16.25 -2.24 -5.80
N LYS A 317 17.47 -2.75 -5.65
CA LYS A 317 18.69 -2.05 -6.08
C LYS A 317 18.69 -1.83 -7.59
N ALA A 318 18.42 -2.85 -8.40
CA ALA A 318 18.37 -2.73 -9.86
C ALA A 318 17.32 -1.69 -10.31
N VAL A 319 16.13 -1.70 -9.72
CA VAL A 319 15.10 -0.68 -9.98
C VAL A 319 15.60 0.73 -9.65
N TYR A 320 16.24 0.93 -8.49
CA TYR A 320 16.81 2.22 -8.13
C TYR A 320 17.95 2.65 -9.06
N ASP A 321 18.80 1.73 -9.49
CA ASP A 321 19.92 2.02 -10.38
C ASP A 321 19.46 2.43 -11.79
N VAL A 322 18.44 1.76 -12.35
CA VAL A 322 17.81 2.16 -13.63
C VAL A 322 17.26 3.58 -13.54
N ILE A 323 16.51 3.88 -12.48
CA ILE A 323 15.91 5.21 -12.28
C ILE A 323 17.01 6.27 -12.08
N LYS A 324 18.06 5.94 -11.32
CA LYS A 324 19.19 6.82 -11.04
C LYS A 324 19.99 7.15 -12.30
N GLU A 325 20.24 6.16 -13.15
CA GLU A 325 20.94 6.33 -14.43
C GLU A 325 20.14 7.23 -15.39
N GLY A 326 18.80 7.13 -15.34
CA GLY A 326 17.89 8.06 -16.02
C GLY A 326 17.76 7.89 -17.53
N LYS A 327 18.43 6.89 -18.13
CA LYS A 327 18.30 6.54 -19.55
C LYS A 327 16.95 5.90 -19.88
N THR A 328 16.49 4.99 -19.03
CA THR A 328 15.23 4.26 -19.23
C THR A 328 14.20 4.72 -18.22
N ARG A 329 13.41 5.72 -18.59
CA ARG A 329 12.32 6.26 -17.76
C ARG A 329 11.01 6.20 -18.53
N THR A 330 9.97 5.75 -17.85
CA THR A 330 8.60 5.82 -18.33
C THR A 330 8.10 7.26 -18.37
N ARG A 331 6.97 7.46 -19.06
CA ARG A 331 6.43 8.79 -19.37
C ARG A 331 6.07 9.62 -18.15
N ASP A 332 5.56 8.99 -17.09
CA ASP A 332 5.24 9.65 -15.81
C ASP A 332 6.48 10.23 -15.11
N MET A 333 7.66 9.66 -15.35
CA MET A 333 8.95 10.17 -14.87
C MET A 333 9.65 11.12 -15.86
N GLY A 334 8.95 11.54 -16.91
CA GLY A 334 9.46 12.46 -17.94
C GLY A 334 10.32 11.81 -19.04
N GLY A 335 10.35 10.47 -19.13
CA GLY A 335 11.02 9.76 -20.21
C GLY A 335 10.08 9.30 -21.34
N ASN A 336 10.59 8.46 -22.24
CA ASN A 336 9.84 7.92 -23.39
C ASN A 336 9.87 6.39 -23.47
N SER A 337 10.46 5.72 -22.49
CA SER A 337 10.60 4.25 -22.48
C SER A 337 9.26 3.58 -22.16
N THR A 338 9.06 2.40 -22.70
CA THR A 338 7.87 1.60 -22.43
C THR A 338 7.98 0.80 -21.12
N THR A 339 6.88 0.17 -20.69
CA THR A 339 6.90 -0.77 -19.55
C THR A 339 7.91 -1.90 -19.80
N HIS A 340 7.95 -2.43 -21.04
CA HIS A 340 8.88 -3.49 -21.42
C HIS A 340 10.35 -3.00 -21.46
N ASP A 341 10.62 -1.81 -21.99
CA ASP A 341 11.98 -1.25 -22.00
C ASP A 341 12.52 -1.09 -20.57
N PHE A 342 11.67 -0.58 -19.67
CA PHE A 342 12.01 -0.44 -18.25
C PHE A 342 12.28 -1.80 -17.60
N THR A 343 11.39 -2.78 -17.83
CA THR A 343 11.56 -4.15 -17.32
C THR A 343 12.86 -4.77 -17.80
N ARG A 344 13.20 -4.62 -19.08
CA ARG A 344 14.47 -5.10 -19.65
C ARG A 344 15.68 -4.44 -19.01
N SER A 345 15.63 -3.11 -18.85
CA SER A 345 16.74 -2.37 -18.22
C SER A 345 16.97 -2.82 -16.78
N VAL A 346 15.92 -3.19 -16.05
CA VAL A 346 16.05 -3.76 -14.70
C VAL A 346 16.74 -5.13 -14.75
N LEU A 347 16.37 -5.99 -15.69
CA LEU A 347 17.03 -7.29 -15.88
C LEU A 347 18.53 -7.12 -16.22
N ASP A 348 18.85 -6.21 -17.14
CA ASP A 348 20.25 -5.94 -17.53
C ASP A 348 21.09 -5.44 -16.33
N GLN A 349 20.51 -4.62 -15.46
CA GLN A 349 21.14 -4.17 -14.22
C GLN A 349 21.29 -5.30 -13.17
N MET A 350 20.42 -6.31 -13.21
CA MET A 350 20.55 -7.49 -12.33
C MET A 350 21.63 -8.46 -12.80
N GLU A 351 21.91 -8.54 -14.09
CA GLU A 351 22.98 -9.40 -14.64
C GLU A 351 24.39 -8.83 -14.44
N THR A 352 24.49 -7.50 -14.31
CA THR A 352 25.77 -6.78 -14.18
C THR A 352 26.21 -6.55 -12.74
N ALA A 353 25.35 -6.85 -11.75
CA ALA A 353 25.56 -6.67 -10.31
C ALA A 353 25.97 -7.99 -9.63
#